data_AF-A0A7S3BNH5-F1
#
_entry.id   AF-A0A7S3BNH5-F1
#
_cell.length_a   1.000
_cell.length_b   1.000
_cell.length_c   1.000
_cell.angle_alpha   90.00
_cell.angle_beta   90.00
_cell.angle_gamma   90.00
#
_symmetry.space_group_name_H-M   'P 1'
#
loop_
_entity.id
_entity.type
_entity.pdbx_description
1 polymer ?
#
loop_
_entity_poly.entity_id
_entity_poly.type
_entity_poly.pdbx_seq_one_letter_code
_entity_poly.pdbx_strand_id
1 'polypeptide(L)'
;AHGVFASGSPSWHLRQHMAYLVSNLQYYLQIDVIDTQSTVLNTAIAQATDFTELRTAHEAFLGALVAQSFLDVPPISVQIERLFALCLSLCGIVQRTDVEGREACSSQVAQLAALFERASSQLYMILHGSKLSASSRAPSLRQFLLRLNFNGFVARTARHAARVAANCQ
;
A
#
# COMPACT_ATOMS: atom_id res chain seq x y z
N ALA A 1 -6.36 30.47 -0.88
CA ALA A 1 -6.49 29.01 -1.02
C ALA A 1 -6.23 28.44 -2.44
N HIS A 2 -5.94 29.22 -3.50
CA HIS A 2 -5.99 28.71 -4.89
C HIS A 2 -4.66 28.33 -5.58
N GLY A 3 -3.49 28.40 -4.92
CA GLY A 3 -2.20 28.11 -5.58
C GLY A 3 -1.63 26.70 -5.34
N VAL A 4 -1.80 26.13 -4.15
CA VAL A 4 -1.05 24.93 -3.69
C VAL A 4 -1.50 23.63 -4.38
N PHE A 5 -2.74 23.61 -4.87
CA PHE A 5 -3.36 22.47 -5.56
C PHE A 5 -3.99 22.87 -6.89
N ALA A 6 -3.41 23.85 -7.60
CA ALA A 6 -3.81 24.08 -8.98
C ALA A 6 -3.68 22.76 -9.77
N SER A 7 -4.70 22.43 -10.56
CA SER A 7 -4.70 21.19 -11.36
C SER A 7 -3.45 21.15 -12.25
N GLY A 8 -2.58 20.17 -11.99
CA GLY A 8 -1.30 20.01 -12.71
C GLY A 8 -0.04 20.37 -11.90
N SER A 9 -0.16 20.88 -10.67
CA SER A 9 1.02 21.14 -9.83
C SER A 9 1.71 19.84 -9.38
N PRO A 10 3.04 19.83 -9.15
CA PRO A 10 3.75 18.65 -8.65
C PRO A 10 3.19 18.12 -7.32
N SER A 11 2.73 19.00 -6.44
CA SER A 11 2.08 18.65 -5.16
C SER A 11 0.73 17.97 -5.37
N TRP A 12 -0.05 18.40 -6.36
CA TRP A 12 -1.31 17.77 -6.73
C TRP A 12 -1.11 16.35 -7.27
N HIS A 13 -0.17 16.16 -8.19
CA HIS A 13 0.15 14.84 -8.73
C HIS A 13 0.65 13.88 -7.64
N LEU A 14 1.54 14.35 -6.77
CA LEU A 14 2.04 13.54 -5.65
C LEU A 14 0.91 13.16 -4.70
N ARG A 15 0.04 14.11 -4.33
CA ARG A 15 -1.14 13.85 -3.49
C ARG A 15 -2.04 12.78 -4.12
N GLN A 16 -2.32 12.89 -5.42
CA GLN A 16 -3.17 11.93 -6.12
C GLN A 16 -2.56 10.53 -6.12
N HIS A 17 -1.25 10.44 -6.37
CA HIS A 17 -0.54 9.16 -6.32
C HIS A 17 -0.54 8.53 -4.93
N MET A 18 -0.26 9.33 -3.89
CA MET A 18 -0.34 8.89 -2.49
C MET A 18 -1.75 8.42 -2.12
N ALA A 19 -2.77 9.23 -2.41
CA ALA A 19 -4.17 8.90 -2.12
C ALA A 19 -4.62 7.61 -2.83
N TYR A 20 -4.20 7.42 -4.09
CA TYR A 20 -4.47 6.19 -4.83
C TYR A 20 -3.89 4.96 -4.13
N LEU A 21 -2.61 5.01 -3.74
CA LEU A 21 -1.97 3.89 -3.05
C LEU A 21 -2.67 3.56 -1.73
N VAL A 22 -2.93 4.57 -0.90
CA VAL A 22 -3.60 4.39 0.40
C VAL A 22 -5.01 3.83 0.23
N SER A 23 -5.78 4.35 -0.73
CA SER A 23 -7.16 3.88 -0.98
C SER A 23 -7.20 2.43 -1.45
N ASN A 24 -6.27 2.02 -2.31
CA ASN A 24 -6.21 0.63 -2.78
C ASN A 24 -5.76 -0.33 -1.67
N LEU A 25 -4.85 0.10 -0.79
CA LEU A 25 -4.45 -0.68 0.37
C LEU A 25 -5.61 -0.84 1.35
N GLN A 26 -6.34 0.25 1.63
CA GLN A 26 -7.53 0.20 2.47
C GLN A 26 -8.60 -0.73 1.89
N TYR A 27 -8.87 -0.63 0.58
CA TYR A 27 -9.83 -1.50 -0.09
C TYR A 27 -9.44 -2.97 0.01
N TYR A 28 -8.17 -3.29 -0.23
CA TYR A 28 -7.65 -4.66 -0.08
C TYR A 28 -7.89 -5.21 1.33
N LEU A 29 -7.50 -4.45 2.36
CA LEU A 29 -7.64 -4.89 3.74
C LEU A 29 -9.12 -5.04 4.14
N GLN A 30 -9.97 -4.09 3.75
CA GLN A 30 -11.37 -4.10 4.18
C GLN A 30 -12.19 -5.17 3.44
N ILE A 31 -12.13 -5.19 2.12
CA ILE A 31 -13.02 -6.02 1.30
C ILE A 31 -12.41 -7.40 1.05
N ASP A 32 -11.17 -7.45 0.55
CA ASP A 32 -10.59 -8.71 0.09
C ASP A 32 -10.05 -9.56 1.25
N VAL A 33 -9.78 -8.95 2.41
CA VAL A 33 -9.31 -9.65 3.61
C VAL A 33 -10.40 -9.72 4.68
N ILE A 34 -10.77 -8.60 5.30
CA ILE A 34 -11.64 -8.60 6.47
C ILE A 34 -13.04 -9.14 6.15
N ASP A 35 -13.71 -8.59 5.13
CA ASP A 35 -15.08 -8.98 4.78
C ASP A 35 -15.16 -10.44 4.28
N THR A 36 -14.19 -10.82 3.45
CA THR A 36 -14.07 -12.20 2.94
C THR A 36 -13.86 -13.20 4.07
N GLN A 37 -12.90 -12.96 4.99
CA GLN A 37 -12.64 -13.86 6.11
C GLN A 37 -13.79 -13.85 7.14
N SER A 38 -14.48 -12.73 7.32
CA SER A 38 -15.66 -12.66 8.19
C SER A 38 -16.80 -13.54 7.67
N THR A 39 -17.01 -13.56 6.36
CA THR A 39 -18.00 -14.45 5.72
C THR A 39 -17.66 -15.93 5.95
N VAL A 40 -16.38 -16.30 5.83
CA VAL A 40 -15.90 -17.65 6.13
C VAL A 40 -16.16 -18.01 7.61
N LEU A 41 -15.81 -17.12 8.53
CA LEU A 41 -16.06 -17.32 9.96
C LEU A 41 -17.54 -17.49 10.27
N ASN A 42 -18.41 -16.61 9.76
CA ASN A 42 -19.86 -16.67 10.01
C ASN A 42 -20.46 -17.98 9.49
N THR A 43 -19.99 -18.47 8.35
CA THR A 43 -20.42 -19.77 7.80
C THR A 43 -19.99 -20.91 8.71
N ALA A 44 -18.74 -20.90 9.19
CA ALA A 44 -18.24 -21.90 10.12
C ALA A 44 -18.98 -21.87 11.47
N ILE A 45 -19.29 -20.68 12.00
CA ILE A 45 -20.08 -20.51 13.23
C ILE A 45 -21.49 -21.09 13.06
N ALA A 46 -22.14 -20.87 11.92
CA ALA A 46 -23.48 -21.38 11.64
C ALA A 46 -23.53 -22.92 11.53
N GLN A 47 -22.41 -23.54 11.18
CA GLN A 47 -22.29 -24.99 11.03
C GLN A 47 -21.74 -25.70 12.27
N ALA A 48 -21.12 -24.94 13.19
CA ALA A 48 -20.49 -25.50 14.37
C ALA A 48 -21.52 -26.11 15.32
N THR A 49 -21.22 -27.32 15.78
CA THR A 49 -22.09 -28.10 16.68
C THR A 49 -21.58 -28.08 18.12
N ASP A 50 -20.30 -27.71 18.32
CA ASP A 50 -19.68 -27.59 19.64
C ASP A 50 -18.78 -26.35 19.76
N PHE A 51 -18.35 -26.08 21.01
CA PHE A 51 -17.49 -24.95 21.32
C PHE A 51 -16.06 -25.10 20.76
N THR A 52 -15.57 -26.32 20.59
CA THR A 52 -14.23 -26.56 20.07
C THR A 52 -14.14 -26.14 18.60
N GLU A 53 -15.16 -26.47 17.81
CA GLU A 53 -15.29 -26.06 16.41
C GLU A 53 -15.36 -24.54 16.28
N LEU A 54 -16.14 -23.86 17.14
CA LEU A 54 -16.20 -22.39 17.21
C LEU A 54 -14.82 -21.78 17.50
N ARG A 55 -14.11 -22.31 18.49
CA ARG A 55 -12.77 -21.85 18.84
C ARG A 55 -11.79 -22.03 17.68
N THR A 56 -11.78 -23.20 17.04
CA THR A 56 -10.91 -23.49 15.91
C THR A 56 -11.22 -22.58 14.71
N ALA A 57 -12.49 -22.33 14.40
CA ALA A 57 -12.88 -21.41 13.35
C ALA A 57 -12.41 -19.98 13.62
N HIS A 58 -12.54 -19.52 14.88
CA HIS A 58 -12.08 -18.20 15.29
C HIS A 58 -10.54 -18.07 15.27
N GLU A 59 -9.80 -19.09 15.72
CA GLU A 59 -8.34 -19.12 15.64
C GLU A 59 -7.87 -19.09 14.17
N ALA A 60 -8.51 -19.84 13.29
CA ALA A 60 -8.23 -19.82 11.86
C ALA A 60 -8.51 -18.44 11.24
N PHE A 61 -9.61 -17.80 11.63
CA PHE A 61 -9.95 -16.44 11.19
C PHE A 61 -8.86 -15.42 11.60
N LEU A 62 -8.44 -15.41 12.87
CA LEU A 62 -7.38 -14.51 13.34
C LEU A 62 -6.04 -14.78 12.64
N GLY A 63 -5.68 -16.06 12.48
CA GLY A 63 -4.48 -16.45 11.74
C GLY A 63 -4.51 -15.98 10.28
N ALA A 64 -5.67 -16.09 9.64
CA ALA A 64 -5.89 -15.59 8.28
C ALA A 64 -5.76 -14.06 8.20
N LEU A 65 -6.35 -13.31 9.14
CA LEU A 65 -6.23 -11.85 9.17
C LEU A 65 -4.78 -11.39 9.32
N VAL A 66 -4.03 -12.01 10.24
CA VAL A 66 -2.61 -11.68 10.47
C VAL A 66 -1.78 -11.92 9.21
N ALA A 67 -1.92 -13.11 8.61
CA ALA A 67 -1.14 -13.49 7.44
C ALA A 67 -1.52 -12.69 6.18
N GLN A 68 -2.82 -12.49 5.91
CA GLN A 68 -3.29 -11.82 4.70
C GLN A 68 -3.16 -10.29 4.78
N SER A 69 -3.11 -9.73 5.99
CA SER A 69 -2.80 -8.30 6.20
C SER A 69 -1.29 -8.01 6.27
N PHE A 70 -0.44 -9.04 6.10
CA PHE A 70 1.02 -8.95 6.18
C PHE A 70 1.57 -8.47 7.53
N LEU A 71 0.82 -8.66 8.61
CA LEU A 71 1.24 -8.25 9.96
C LEU A 71 2.38 -9.13 10.49
N ASP A 72 2.50 -10.37 9.99
CA ASP A 72 3.56 -11.32 10.29
C ASP A 72 4.78 -11.20 9.35
N VAL A 73 4.79 -10.23 8.43
CA VAL A 73 5.90 -10.00 7.49
C VAL A 73 6.50 -8.60 7.71
N PRO A 74 7.46 -8.45 8.65
CA PRO A 74 8.04 -7.15 9.02
C PRO A 74 8.56 -6.30 7.84
N PRO A 75 9.21 -6.87 6.80
CA PRO A 75 9.65 -6.07 5.66
C PRO A 75 8.52 -5.34 4.92
N ILE A 76 7.30 -5.91 4.91
CA ILE A 76 6.14 -5.29 4.27
C ILE A 76 5.55 -4.22 5.18
N SER A 77 5.30 -4.53 6.45
CA SER A 77 4.70 -3.59 7.41
C SER A 77 5.56 -2.34 7.60
N VAL A 78 6.88 -2.49 7.77
CA VAL A 78 7.83 -1.37 7.87
C VAL A 78 7.79 -0.48 6.63
N GLN A 79 7.62 -1.08 5.44
CA GLN A 79 7.58 -0.32 4.20
C GLN A 79 6.26 0.42 4.01
N ILE A 80 5.13 -0.17 4.44
CA ILE A 80 3.83 0.51 4.47
C ILE A 80 3.86 1.69 5.46
N GLU A 81 4.41 1.50 6.66
CA GLU A 81 4.59 2.57 7.65
C GLU A 81 5.43 3.72 7.08
N ARG A 82 6.52 3.40 6.37
CA ARG A 82 7.34 4.40 5.69
C ARG A 82 6.54 5.18 4.64
N LEU A 83 5.69 4.51 3.84
CA LEU A 83 4.84 5.20 2.87
C LEU A 83 3.86 6.15 3.56
N PHE A 84 3.23 5.73 4.66
CA PHE A 84 2.35 6.60 5.45
C PHE A 84 3.09 7.79 6.06
N ALA A 85 4.30 7.60 6.57
CA ALA A 85 5.13 8.70 7.08
C ALA A 85 5.44 9.74 5.98
N LEU A 86 5.68 9.30 4.75
CA LEU A 86 5.86 10.20 3.60
C LEU A 86 4.56 10.94 3.24
N CYS A 87 3.40 10.26 3.29
CA CYS A 87 2.10 10.91 3.11
C CYS A 87 1.85 12.01 4.16
N LEU A 88 2.14 11.72 5.43
CA LEU A 88 2.03 12.70 6.51
C LEU A 88 3.02 13.86 6.36
N SER A 89 4.22 13.59 5.83
CA SER A 89 5.20 14.63 5.53
C SER A 89 4.68 15.61 4.48
N LEU A 90 3.96 15.12 3.46
CA LEU A 90 3.29 15.98 2.48
C LEU A 90 2.21 16.84 3.16
N CYS A 91 1.38 16.26 4.04
CA CYS A 91 0.38 17.02 4.79
C CYS A 91 1.02 18.16 5.60
N GLY A 92 2.15 17.91 6.25
CA GLY A 92 2.89 18.94 6.99
C GLY A 92 3.45 20.04 6.10
N ILE A 93 3.94 19.72 4.89
CA ILE A 93 4.37 20.74 3.91
C ILE A 93 3.19 21.61 3.49
N VAL A 94 2.06 20.99 3.13
CA VAL A 94 0.85 21.69 2.67
C VAL A 94 0.31 22.63 3.77
N GLN A 95 0.23 22.15 5.01
CA GLN A 95 -0.26 22.96 6.13
C GLN A 95 0.62 24.20 6.39
N ARG A 96 1.95 24.06 6.35
CA ARG A 96 2.86 25.20 6.49
C ARG A 96 2.71 26.21 5.35
N THR A 97 2.50 25.71 4.14
CA THR A 97 2.31 26.51 2.92
C THR A 97 1.03 27.38 3.02
N ASP A 98 -0.05 26.82 3.57
CA ASP A 98 -1.32 27.53 3.75
C ASP A 98 -1.24 28.63 4.83
N VAL A 99 -0.50 28.37 5.91
CA VAL A 99 -0.32 29.32 7.04
C VAL A 99 0.64 30.45 6.69
N GLU A 100 1.74 30.17 6.00
CA GLU A 100 2.78 31.16 5.71
C GLU A 100 2.56 31.92 4.40
N GLY A 101 1.54 31.57 3.60
CA GLY A 101 1.27 32.18 2.30
C GLY A 101 2.38 32.01 1.26
N ARG A 102 3.39 31.18 1.55
CA ARG A 102 4.50 30.85 0.64
C ARG A 102 4.04 29.81 -0.35
N GLU A 103 4.60 29.78 -1.55
CA GLU A 103 4.42 28.63 -2.45
C GLU A 103 5.15 27.41 -1.87
N ALA A 104 4.54 26.23 -1.98
CA ALA A 104 5.18 24.99 -1.53
C ALA A 104 6.52 24.88 -2.25
N CYS A 105 7.61 24.76 -1.48
CA CYS A 105 8.95 24.71 -2.06
C CYS A 105 9.02 23.54 -3.04
N SER A 106 9.03 23.84 -4.34
CA SER A 106 8.96 22.88 -5.44
C SER A 106 10.01 21.77 -5.28
N SER A 107 11.20 22.11 -4.78
CA SER A 107 12.28 21.16 -4.51
C SER A 107 11.97 20.18 -3.38
N GLN A 108 11.31 20.60 -2.30
CA GLN A 108 10.91 19.71 -1.19
C GLN A 108 9.85 18.70 -1.64
N VAL A 109 8.88 19.16 -2.44
CA VAL A 109 7.84 18.30 -3.01
C VAL A 109 8.45 17.30 -4.00
N ALA A 110 9.39 17.74 -4.83
CA ALA A 110 10.10 16.86 -5.77
C ALA A 110 10.94 15.79 -5.04
N GLN A 111 11.66 16.17 -3.98
CA GLN A 111 12.40 15.21 -3.15
C GLN A 111 11.46 14.18 -2.49
N LEU A 112 10.33 14.63 -1.96
CA LEU A 112 9.33 13.75 -1.35
C LEU A 112 8.72 12.79 -2.38
N ALA A 113 8.45 13.28 -3.59
CA ALA A 113 7.96 12.45 -4.69
C ALA A 113 8.94 11.34 -5.05
N ALA A 114 10.24 11.65 -5.18
CA ALA A 114 11.27 10.66 -5.46
C ALA A 114 11.41 9.61 -4.34
N LEU A 115 11.32 10.04 -3.07
CA LEU A 115 11.33 9.13 -1.93
C LEU A 115 10.11 8.20 -1.92
N PHE A 116 8.93 8.73 -2.23
CA PHE A 116 7.69 7.96 -2.32
C PHE A 116 7.71 6.95 -3.47
N GLU A 117 8.20 7.36 -4.64
CA GLU A 117 8.33 6.47 -5.80
C GLU A 117 9.32 5.33 -5.54
N ARG A 118 10.45 5.63 -4.89
CA ARG A 118 11.40 4.60 -4.46
C ARG A 118 10.78 3.65 -3.44
N ALA A 119 10.07 4.18 -2.45
CA ALA A 119 9.44 3.36 -1.41
C ALA A 119 8.33 2.46 -1.97
N SER A 120 7.49 2.99 -2.86
CA SER A 120 6.42 2.22 -3.51
C SER A 120 6.98 1.13 -4.43
N SER A 121 8.05 1.42 -5.17
CA SER A 121 8.75 0.43 -6.00
C SER A 121 9.37 -0.69 -5.17
N GLN A 122 9.96 -0.36 -4.01
CA GLN A 122 10.47 -1.35 -3.07
C GLN A 122 9.37 -2.23 -2.50
N LEU A 123 8.22 -1.65 -2.11
CA LEU A 123 7.07 -2.41 -1.65
C LEU A 123 6.60 -3.41 -2.72
N TYR A 124 6.48 -2.94 -3.98
CA TYR A 124 6.13 -3.81 -5.09
C TYR A 124 7.13 -4.97 -5.28
N MET A 125 8.43 -4.69 -5.20
CA MET A 125 9.46 -5.73 -5.31
C MET A 125 9.41 -6.75 -4.16
N ILE A 126 9.13 -6.31 -2.93
CA ILE A 126 8.99 -7.22 -1.77
C ILE A 126 7.74 -8.09 -1.94
N LEU A 127 6.61 -7.49 -2.35
CA LEU A 127 5.36 -8.21 -2.57
C LEU A 127 5.44 -9.19 -3.75
N HIS A 128 6.18 -8.85 -4.81
CA HIS A 128 6.39 -9.72 -5.97
C HIS A 128 7.47 -10.79 -5.75
N GLY A 129 8.57 -10.43 -5.09
CA GLY A 129 9.74 -11.29 -4.89
C GLY A 129 9.60 -12.26 -3.72
N SER A 130 8.74 -11.95 -2.75
CA SER A 130 8.40 -12.89 -1.70
C SER A 130 7.69 -14.11 -2.31
N LYS A 131 7.98 -15.31 -1.80
CA LYS A 131 7.34 -16.58 -2.18
C LYS A 131 5.80 -16.57 -1.96
N LEU A 132 5.23 -15.44 -1.56
CA LEU A 132 3.80 -15.15 -1.45
C LEU A 132 3.06 -15.30 -2.79
N SER A 133 3.73 -15.05 -3.94
CA SER A 133 3.13 -15.30 -5.26
C SER A 133 2.98 -16.79 -5.60
N ALA A 134 3.78 -17.66 -4.98
CA ALA A 134 3.82 -19.10 -5.27
C ALA A 134 3.06 -19.93 -4.23
N SER A 135 2.84 -19.39 -3.04
CA SER A 135 2.03 -20.03 -2.00
C SER A 135 0.55 -19.81 -2.29
N SER A 136 -0.26 -20.85 -2.12
CA SER A 136 -1.73 -20.88 -2.27
C SER A 136 -2.52 -19.84 -1.44
N ARG A 137 -1.84 -18.95 -0.71
CA ARG A 137 -2.40 -17.99 0.23
C ARG A 137 -2.97 -16.70 -0.39
N ALA A 138 -2.84 -16.46 -1.70
CA ALA A 138 -2.90 -15.06 -2.15
C ALA A 138 -3.53 -14.74 -3.54
N PRO A 139 -4.72 -15.26 -3.89
CA PRO A 139 -5.48 -14.70 -5.03
C PRO A 139 -5.82 -13.21 -4.80
N SER A 140 -6.14 -12.81 -3.57
CA SER A 140 -6.40 -11.42 -3.17
C SER A 140 -5.14 -10.54 -3.25
N LEU A 141 -3.97 -11.05 -2.86
CA LEU A 141 -2.69 -10.32 -3.03
C LEU A 141 -2.36 -10.07 -4.50
N ARG A 142 -2.64 -11.03 -5.39
CA ARG A 142 -2.46 -10.83 -6.84
C ARG A 142 -3.34 -9.71 -7.35
N GLN A 143 -4.56 -9.61 -6.85
CA GLN A 143 -5.49 -8.54 -7.19
C GLN A 143 -5.04 -7.19 -6.62
N PHE A 144 -4.51 -7.17 -5.39
CA PHE A 144 -3.88 -5.97 -4.82
C PHE A 144 -2.64 -5.54 -5.60
N LEU A 145 -1.77 -6.46 -6.01
CA LEU A 145 -0.61 -6.16 -6.85
C LEU A 145 -0.99 -5.59 -8.21
N LEU A 146 -2.09 -6.06 -8.83
CA LEU A 146 -2.63 -5.48 -10.06
C LEU A 146 -3.14 -4.06 -9.83
N ARG A 147 -3.80 -3.81 -8.69
CA ARG A 147 -4.26 -2.47 -8.30
C ARG A 147 -3.10 -1.52 -7.95
N LEU A 148 -2.07 -1.99 -7.28
CA LEU A 148 -0.84 -1.23 -7.03
C LEU A 148 -0.06 -0.94 -8.32
N ASN A 149 -0.07 -1.87 -9.26
CA ASN A 149 0.57 -1.74 -10.57
C ASN A 149 -0.43 -1.28 -11.65
N PHE A 150 -1.40 -0.45 -11.29
CA PHE A 150 -2.34 0.06 -12.27
C PHE A 150 -1.60 0.85 -13.35
N ASN A 151 -1.93 0.56 -14.61
CA ASN A 151 -1.23 1.00 -15.82
C ASN A 151 0.23 0.52 -15.96
N GLY A 152 0.76 -0.40 -15.16
CA GLY A 152 2.14 -0.88 -15.31
C GLY A 152 3.22 0.15 -14.92
N PHE A 153 2.84 1.26 -14.27
CA PHE A 153 3.73 2.39 -13.98
C PHE A 153 4.87 1.97 -13.05
N VAL A 154 4.55 1.34 -11.91
CA VAL A 154 5.54 0.88 -10.93
C VAL A 154 6.48 -0.15 -11.54
N ALA A 155 5.95 -1.09 -12.33
CA ALA A 155 6.77 -2.07 -13.04
C ALA A 155 7.63 -1.46 -14.16
N ARG A 156 7.22 -0.33 -14.77
CA ARG A 156 8.02 0.40 -15.76
C ARG A 156 9.13 1.22 -15.08
N THR A 157 8.83 1.92 -13.98
CA THR A 157 9.83 2.64 -13.18
C THR A 157 10.88 1.68 -12.63
N ALA A 158 10.47 0.55 -12.05
CA ALA A 158 11.39 -0.47 -11.53
C ALA A 158 12.29 -1.05 -12.63
N ARG A 159 11.73 -1.35 -13.81
CA ARG A 159 12.51 -1.81 -14.98
C ARG A 159 13.45 -0.74 -15.52
N HIS A 160 13.06 0.53 -15.51
CA HIS A 160 13.92 1.62 -15.93
C HIS A 160 15.10 1.82 -14.96
N ALA A 161 14.83 1.83 -13.64
CA ALA A 161 15.86 1.92 -12.61
C ALA A 161 16.86 0.74 -12.68
N ALA A 162 16.37 -0.48 -12.90
CA ALA A 162 17.23 -1.66 -13.07
C ALA A 162 18.10 -1.59 -14.34
N ARG A 163 17.57 -1.08 -15.46
CA ARG A 163 18.34 -0.89 -16.71
C ARG A 163 19.40 0.21 -16.58
N VAL A 164 19.10 1.29 -15.87
CA VAL A 164 20.08 2.37 -15.62
C VAL A 164 21.23 1.86 -14.75
N ALA A 165 20.93 1.08 -13.69
CA ALA A 165 21.97 0.48 -12.85
C ALA A 165 22.86 -0.52 -13.61
N ALA A 166 22.31 -1.27 -14.58
CA ALA A 166 23.06 -2.23 -15.38
C ALA A 166 23.94 -1.58 -16.48
N ASN A 167 23.60 -0.37 -16.95
CA ASN A 167 24.37 0.36 -17.96
C ASN A 167 25.48 1.26 -17.38
N CYS A 168 25.58 1.37 -16.05
CA CYS A 168 26.64 2.11 -15.35
C CYS A 168 27.77 1.19 -14.82
N GLN A 169 27.81 -0.06 -15.28
CA GLN A 169 28.93 -1.00 -15.12
C GLN A 169 29.62 -1.20 -16.45
#